data_AF-A0A1X7U3C5-F1
#
_entry.id   AF-A0A1X7U3C5-F1
#
_cell.length_a   1.000
_cell.length_b   1.000
_cell.length_c   1.000
_cell.angle_alpha   90.00
_cell.angle_beta   90.00
_cell.angle_gamma   90.00
#
_symmetry.space_group_name_H-M   'P 1'
#
loop_
_entity.id
_entity.type
_entity.pdbx_description
1 polymer ?
#
loop_
_entity_poly.entity_id
_entity_poly.type
_entity_poly.pdbx_seq_one_letter_code
_entity_poly.pdbx_strand_id
1 'polypeptide(L)'
;MFQGKVKAALRLLSESGSVGKPLSLDVPVCESEPTVTVRDKLIEKHPDPAPLYPSHSLLPSTPPPNHEPHFIQFHHIDGVLVRSMLLRMDGAAGPSGMDVSQWRKACTSFSKDSDDLCDSIAMVARKLCCEYVDPRSVSALVSSRLIALDKKPGVRPIGIGEVIRRVIGKSILNVIKSDIMEVTGCSQLCAGISSACEAVAHAVREVYDSDGAEGFLLVDATNAFNSLNR
;
A
#
# COMPACT_ATOMS: atom_id res chain seq x y z
N MET A 1 22.24 9.61 -6.02
CA MET A 1 20.87 9.58 -5.44
C MET A 1 19.85 10.43 -6.22
N PHE A 2 20.21 11.62 -6.73
CA PHE A 2 19.26 12.53 -7.42
C PHE A 2 19.56 12.81 -8.89
N GLN A 3 20.25 11.91 -9.60
CA GLN A 3 20.58 12.15 -11.01
C GLN A 3 19.30 12.33 -11.83
N GLY A 4 19.17 13.47 -12.51
CA GLY A 4 17.96 13.87 -13.26
C GLY A 4 16.78 14.36 -12.42
N LYS A 5 16.88 14.38 -11.08
CA LYS A 5 15.78 14.78 -10.15
C LYS A 5 16.07 16.12 -9.48
N VAL A 6 16.26 17.17 -10.28
CA VAL A 6 16.68 18.53 -9.82
C VAL A 6 15.75 19.10 -8.75
N LYS A 7 14.42 18.98 -8.91
CA LYS A 7 13.45 19.46 -7.90
C LYS A 7 13.60 18.76 -6.54
N ALA A 8 13.89 17.46 -6.53
CA ALA A 8 14.09 16.71 -5.29
C ALA A 8 15.40 17.07 -4.61
N ALA A 9 16.47 17.29 -5.39
CA ALA A 9 17.74 17.78 -4.88
C ALA A 9 17.62 19.19 -4.28
N LEU A 10 16.94 20.10 -4.97
CA LEU A 10 16.67 21.45 -4.47
C LEU A 10 15.85 21.42 -3.18
N ARG A 11 14.78 20.59 -3.11
CA ARG A 11 13.97 20.44 -1.90
C ARG A 11 14.77 19.89 -0.72
N LEU A 12 15.74 18.99 -0.97
CA LEU A 12 16.63 18.50 0.08
C LEU A 12 17.52 19.62 0.64
N LEU A 13 18.04 20.48 -0.24
CA LEU A 13 18.92 21.59 0.13
C LEU A 13 18.18 22.77 0.77
N SER A 14 16.90 22.98 0.43
CA SER A 14 16.18 24.22 0.75
C SER A 14 15.47 24.23 2.11
N GLU A 15 15.29 23.10 2.80
CA GLU A 15 14.39 23.05 3.96
C GLU A 15 15.03 22.54 5.25
N SER A 16 15.10 23.43 6.23
CA SER A 16 15.18 23.12 7.66
C SER A 16 13.74 22.98 8.19
N GLY A 17 13.27 21.77 8.50
CA GLY A 17 12.03 21.59 9.31
C GLY A 17 10.77 20.98 8.67
N SER A 18 10.78 20.46 7.44
CA SER A 18 9.59 19.88 6.80
C SER A 18 9.12 18.52 7.39
N VAL A 19 7.82 18.38 7.64
CA VAL A 19 7.14 17.12 8.02
C VAL A 19 7.35 16.04 6.96
N GLY A 20 7.41 14.76 7.35
CA GLY A 20 7.47 13.64 6.41
C GLY A 20 8.86 13.37 5.82
N LYS A 21 9.93 13.87 6.47
CA LYS A 21 11.32 13.52 6.11
C LYS A 21 11.70 12.14 6.63
N PRO A 22 12.57 11.42 5.91
CA PRO A 22 13.20 10.22 6.44
C PRO A 22 14.01 10.55 7.70
N LEU A 23 13.77 9.80 8.77
CA LEU A 23 14.51 9.87 10.02
C LEU A 23 15.61 8.81 10.04
N SER A 24 16.77 9.16 10.60
CA SER A 24 17.81 8.18 10.92
C SER A 24 17.40 7.36 12.14
N LEU A 25 17.78 6.09 12.18
CA LEU A 25 17.33 5.13 13.19
C LEU A 25 17.87 5.43 14.59
N ASP A 26 19.06 6.01 14.67
CA ASP A 26 19.77 6.24 15.93
C ASP A 26 19.48 7.63 16.52
N VAL A 27 18.62 8.43 15.87
CA VAL A 27 18.24 9.77 16.36
C VAL A 27 17.19 9.62 17.48
N PRO A 28 17.29 10.41 18.57
CA PRO A 28 16.28 10.43 19.63
C PRO A 28 14.96 10.99 19.13
N VAL A 29 13.83 10.39 19.53
CA VAL A 29 12.49 10.86 19.17
C VAL A 29 12.01 11.98 20.10
N CYS A 30 12.46 11.97 21.36
CA CYS A 30 12.31 13.07 22.31
C CYS A 30 13.46 13.10 23.31
N GLU A 31 13.63 14.22 24.00
CA GLU A 31 14.52 14.39 25.15
C GLU A 31 13.89 13.74 26.39
N SER A 32 13.82 12.41 26.41
CA SER A 32 13.40 11.62 27.59
C SER A 32 14.58 10.85 28.16
N GLU A 33 14.53 10.56 29.46
CA GLU A 33 15.43 9.61 30.14
C GLU A 33 14.64 8.35 30.52
N PRO A 34 14.98 7.15 29.99
CA PRO A 34 16.03 6.87 29.01
C PRO A 34 15.71 7.42 27.61
N THR A 35 16.76 7.69 26.83
CA THR A 35 16.63 8.13 25.44
C THR A 35 15.97 7.05 24.58
N VAL A 36 14.81 7.38 23.99
CA VAL A 36 14.12 6.48 23.05
C VAL A 36 14.49 6.86 21.63
N THR A 37 15.11 5.93 20.89
CA THR A 37 15.51 6.15 19.50
C THR A 37 14.36 5.93 18.52
N VAL A 38 14.54 6.39 17.28
CA VAL A 38 13.62 6.08 16.17
C VAL A 38 13.49 4.58 15.99
N ARG A 39 14.60 3.82 16.09
CA ARG A 39 14.58 2.34 16.00
C ARG A 39 13.66 1.74 17.06
N ASP A 40 13.77 2.18 18.31
CA ASP A 40 12.95 1.66 19.41
C ASP A 40 11.46 1.91 19.16
N LYS A 41 11.12 3.12 18.70
CA LYS A 41 9.73 3.45 18.31
C LYS A 41 9.22 2.65 17.12
N LEU A 42 10.09 2.23 16.19
CA LEU A 42 9.68 1.35 15.10
C LEU A 42 9.40 -0.06 15.63
N ILE A 43 10.28 -0.61 16.49
CA ILE A 43 10.11 -1.93 17.10
C ILE A 43 8.81 -1.97 17.92
N GLU A 44 8.56 -0.94 18.74
CA GLU A 44 7.32 -0.80 19.52
C GLU A 44 6.05 -0.85 18.66
N LYS A 45 6.12 -0.34 17.42
CA LYS A 45 4.98 -0.34 16.48
C LYS A 45 4.74 -1.69 15.81
N HIS A 46 5.61 -2.67 15.98
CA HIS A 46 5.47 -4.00 15.40
C HIS A 46 5.27 -5.02 16.51
N PRO A 47 4.04 -5.17 17.02
CA PRO A 47 3.75 -6.18 18.05
C PRO A 47 4.02 -7.58 17.52
N ASP A 48 4.35 -8.50 18.43
CA ASP A 48 4.45 -9.92 18.12
C ASP A 48 3.10 -10.47 17.64
N PRO A 49 3.09 -11.51 16.79
CA PRO A 49 1.86 -12.17 16.37
C PRO A 49 1.01 -12.59 17.56
N ALA A 50 -0.27 -12.24 17.53
CA ALA A 50 -1.21 -12.61 18.59
C ALA A 50 -1.76 -14.03 18.35
N PRO A 51 -2.16 -14.76 19.40
CA PRO A 51 -2.82 -16.06 19.22
C PRO A 51 -4.06 -15.93 18.33
N LEU A 52 -4.26 -16.90 17.44
CA LEU A 52 -5.44 -16.96 16.57
C LEU A 52 -6.63 -17.49 17.37
N TYR A 53 -7.62 -16.63 17.59
CA TYR A 53 -8.91 -17.02 18.14
C TYR A 53 -9.96 -17.05 17.02
N PRO A 54 -10.48 -18.24 16.65
CA PRO A 54 -11.45 -18.36 15.55
C PRO A 54 -12.70 -17.46 15.74
N SER A 55 -13.11 -17.23 16.99
CA SER A 55 -14.22 -16.34 17.35
C SER A 55 -13.99 -14.87 17.00
N HIS A 56 -12.74 -14.44 16.82
CA HIS A 56 -12.39 -13.07 16.45
C HIS A 56 -12.18 -12.91 14.94
N SER A 57 -12.23 -14.00 14.17
CA SER A 57 -12.14 -13.93 12.72
C SER A 57 -13.46 -13.45 12.14
N LEU A 58 -13.46 -12.25 11.55
CA LEU A 58 -14.61 -11.72 10.81
C LEU A 58 -14.77 -12.40 9.43
N LEU A 59 -13.71 -13.06 8.94
CA LEU A 59 -13.67 -13.72 7.64
C LEU A 59 -13.32 -15.22 7.79
N PRO A 60 -14.11 -16.02 8.53
CA PRO A 60 -13.79 -17.41 8.82
C PRO A 60 -13.86 -18.33 7.59
N SER A 61 -14.50 -17.88 6.52
CA SER A 61 -14.78 -18.63 5.30
C SER A 61 -14.45 -17.83 4.04
N THR A 62 -13.45 -16.94 4.09
CA THR A 62 -13.03 -16.15 2.92
C THR A 62 -11.62 -16.53 2.47
N PRO A 63 -11.43 -16.94 1.20
CA PRO A 63 -12.49 -17.26 0.25
C PRO A 63 -13.27 -18.53 0.68
N PRO A 64 -14.53 -18.69 0.27
CA PRO A 64 -15.30 -19.90 0.54
C PRO A 64 -14.54 -21.16 0.09
N PRO A 65 -14.72 -22.34 0.74
CA PRO A 65 -14.07 -23.58 0.33
C PRO A 65 -14.30 -23.96 -1.15
N ASN A 66 -15.42 -23.50 -1.73
CA ASN A 66 -15.80 -23.73 -3.12
C ASN A 66 -15.58 -22.49 -4.01
N HIS A 67 -14.79 -21.52 -3.55
CA HIS A 67 -14.49 -20.34 -4.35
C HIS A 67 -13.55 -20.73 -5.49
N GLU A 68 -14.11 -20.88 -6.68
CA GLU A 68 -13.32 -20.95 -7.90
C GLU A 68 -12.92 -19.53 -8.30
N PRO A 69 -11.61 -19.22 -8.35
CA PRO A 69 -11.18 -17.90 -8.76
C PRO A 69 -11.64 -17.64 -10.20
N HIS A 70 -12.23 -16.47 -10.41
CA HIS A 70 -12.82 -16.10 -11.70
C HIS A 70 -11.72 -15.77 -12.73
N PHE A 71 -11.10 -16.81 -13.28
CA PHE A 71 -9.89 -16.71 -14.10
C PHE A 71 -10.07 -15.75 -15.30
N ILE A 72 -11.25 -15.75 -15.91
CA ILE A 72 -11.62 -14.90 -17.06
C ILE A 72 -11.43 -13.42 -16.74
N GLN A 73 -11.78 -12.99 -15.53
CA GLN A 73 -11.67 -11.58 -15.16
C GLN A 73 -10.21 -11.13 -15.17
N PHE A 74 -9.30 -11.95 -14.65
CA PHE A 74 -7.88 -11.63 -14.57
C PHE A 74 -7.13 -11.79 -15.90
N HIS A 75 -7.73 -12.38 -16.95
CA HIS A 75 -7.15 -12.36 -18.30
C HIS A 75 -6.95 -10.94 -18.85
N HIS A 76 -7.70 -9.95 -18.36
CA HIS A 76 -7.50 -8.53 -18.69
C HIS A 76 -6.16 -7.97 -18.18
N ILE A 77 -5.45 -8.69 -17.30
CA ILE A 77 -4.09 -8.34 -16.92
C ILE A 77 -3.14 -8.87 -17.99
N ASP A 78 -2.77 -8.02 -18.94
CA ASP A 78 -1.78 -8.29 -20.00
C ASP A 78 -0.54 -7.38 -19.87
N GLY A 79 0.48 -7.61 -20.72
CA GLY A 79 1.69 -6.79 -20.71
C GLY A 79 1.44 -5.33 -21.05
N VAL A 80 0.41 -5.02 -21.84
CA VAL A 80 0.02 -3.65 -22.19
C VAL A 80 -0.50 -2.90 -20.95
N LEU A 81 -1.37 -3.54 -20.17
CA LEU A 81 -1.87 -3.00 -18.90
C LEU A 81 -0.73 -2.81 -17.91
N VAL A 82 0.13 -3.81 -17.72
CA VAL A 82 1.28 -3.72 -16.81
C VAL A 82 2.16 -2.53 -17.18
N ARG A 83 2.50 -2.38 -18.46
CA ARG A 83 3.30 -1.25 -18.96
C ARG A 83 2.60 0.08 -18.72
N SER A 84 1.31 0.16 -19.05
CA SER A 84 0.49 1.37 -18.82
C SER A 84 0.47 1.77 -17.35
N MET A 85 0.29 0.82 -16.44
CA MET A 85 0.33 1.05 -15.00
C MET A 85 1.71 1.54 -14.56
N LEU A 86 2.79 0.90 -15.01
CA LEU A 86 4.16 1.26 -14.67
C LEU A 86 4.54 2.66 -15.15
N LEU A 87 4.10 3.04 -16.36
CA LEU A 87 4.31 4.38 -16.90
C LEU A 87 3.62 5.47 -16.07
N ARG A 88 2.53 5.14 -15.37
CA ARG A 88 1.81 6.07 -14.47
C ARG A 88 2.30 6.03 -13.02
N MET A 89 3.23 5.14 -12.69
CA MET A 89 3.76 5.01 -11.33
C MET A 89 4.99 5.88 -11.10
N ASP A 90 5.10 6.47 -9.92
CA ASP A 90 6.37 7.01 -9.42
C ASP A 90 6.69 6.41 -8.05
N GLY A 91 7.96 6.41 -7.67
CA GLY A 91 8.36 5.93 -6.35
C GLY A 91 9.79 5.43 -6.25
N ALA A 92 10.27 5.36 -5.01
CA ALA A 92 11.59 4.84 -4.68
C ALA A 92 11.66 3.31 -4.82
N ALA A 93 12.88 2.79 -4.91
CA ALA A 93 13.17 1.37 -4.97
C ALA A 93 12.75 0.63 -3.68
N GLY A 94 12.30 -0.61 -3.86
CA GLY A 94 12.16 -1.61 -2.82
C GLY A 94 13.50 -2.28 -2.49
N PRO A 95 13.48 -3.49 -1.90
CA PRO A 95 14.69 -4.27 -1.57
C PRO A 95 15.68 -4.49 -2.73
N SER A 96 15.21 -4.67 -3.96
CA SER A 96 16.02 -4.93 -5.16
C SER A 96 16.87 -3.74 -5.61
N GLY A 97 16.61 -2.54 -5.09
CA GLY A 97 17.33 -1.33 -5.46
C GLY A 97 16.90 -0.69 -6.78
N MET A 98 16.04 -1.35 -7.58
CA MET A 98 15.49 -0.77 -8.80
C MET A 98 14.27 0.10 -8.52
N ASP A 99 14.36 1.39 -8.84
CA ASP A 99 13.25 2.34 -8.70
C ASP A 99 12.29 2.29 -9.90
N VAL A 100 11.19 3.03 -9.82
CA VAL A 100 10.17 2.98 -10.89
C VAL A 100 10.72 3.50 -12.23
N SER A 101 11.66 4.44 -12.22
CA SER A 101 12.26 4.95 -13.47
C SER A 101 13.09 3.88 -14.18
N GLN A 102 13.84 3.09 -13.42
CA GLN A 102 14.62 1.98 -13.97
C GLN A 102 13.70 0.88 -14.53
N TRP A 103 12.62 0.56 -13.82
CA TRP A 103 11.61 -0.39 -14.30
C TRP A 103 10.88 0.10 -15.55
N ARG A 104 10.51 1.39 -15.63
CA ARG A 104 9.94 1.99 -16.85
C ARG A 104 10.86 1.76 -18.04
N LYS A 105 12.16 2.08 -17.90
CA LYS A 105 13.15 1.85 -18.95
C LYS A 105 13.22 0.38 -19.37
N ALA A 106 13.30 -0.55 -18.41
CA ALA A 106 13.32 -1.99 -18.68
C ALA A 106 12.08 -2.45 -19.46
N CYS A 107 10.92 -1.86 -19.18
CA CYS A 107 9.65 -2.18 -19.82
C CYS A 107 9.34 -1.37 -21.08
N THR A 108 10.22 -0.49 -21.56
CA THR A 108 9.95 0.31 -22.77
C THR A 108 11.08 0.42 -23.78
N SER A 109 12.33 0.15 -23.37
CA SER A 109 13.50 0.52 -24.18
C SER A 109 14.17 -0.63 -24.91
N PHE A 110 13.69 -1.87 -24.77
CA PHE A 110 14.35 -3.07 -25.28
C PHE A 110 13.48 -3.88 -26.25
N SER A 111 12.57 -3.21 -26.97
CA SER A 111 11.70 -3.82 -27.99
C SER A 111 10.99 -5.09 -27.46
N LYS A 112 11.17 -6.24 -28.13
CA LYS A 112 10.56 -7.52 -27.75
C LYS A 112 10.91 -7.93 -26.31
N ASP A 113 12.13 -7.71 -25.83
CA ASP A 113 12.50 -8.09 -24.45
C ASP A 113 11.70 -7.30 -23.41
N SER A 114 11.37 -6.03 -23.71
CA SER A 114 10.49 -5.23 -22.87
C SER A 114 9.05 -5.75 -22.87
N ASP A 115 8.58 -6.23 -24.03
CA ASP A 115 7.24 -6.82 -24.18
C ASP A 115 7.15 -8.14 -23.41
N ASP A 116 8.10 -9.05 -23.63
CA ASP A 116 8.19 -10.35 -22.96
C ASP A 116 8.33 -10.18 -21.42
N LEU A 117 9.04 -9.15 -20.95
CA LEU A 117 9.11 -8.82 -19.53
C LEU A 117 7.75 -8.37 -18.97
N CYS A 118 7.02 -7.51 -19.68
CA CYS A 118 5.69 -7.07 -19.25
C CYS A 118 4.70 -8.23 -19.22
N ASP A 119 4.74 -9.10 -20.22
CA ASP A 119 3.90 -10.30 -20.30
C ASP A 119 4.23 -11.29 -19.18
N SER A 120 5.51 -11.45 -18.84
CA SER A 120 5.94 -12.27 -17.70
C SER A 120 5.41 -11.73 -16.37
N ILE A 121 5.45 -10.41 -16.15
CA ILE A 121 4.86 -9.79 -14.95
C ILE A 121 3.34 -9.99 -14.92
N ALA A 122 2.67 -9.85 -16.06
CA ALA A 122 1.24 -10.09 -16.18
C ALA A 122 0.88 -11.56 -15.87
N MET A 123 1.68 -12.52 -16.34
CA MET A 123 1.53 -13.94 -16.00
C MET A 123 1.63 -14.18 -14.50
N VAL A 124 2.61 -13.57 -13.82
CA VAL A 124 2.75 -13.69 -12.36
C VAL A 124 1.53 -13.08 -11.65
N ALA A 125 1.03 -11.93 -12.11
CA ALA A 125 -0.17 -11.31 -11.54
C ALA A 125 -1.40 -12.22 -11.67
N ARG A 126 -1.64 -12.80 -12.86
CA ARG A 126 -2.74 -13.74 -13.09
C ARG A 126 -2.61 -14.98 -12.22
N LYS A 127 -1.41 -15.55 -12.12
CA LYS A 127 -1.16 -16.72 -11.26
C LYS A 127 -1.49 -16.42 -9.79
N LEU A 128 -1.07 -15.27 -9.28
CA LEU A 128 -1.38 -14.85 -7.91
C LEU A 128 -2.88 -14.66 -7.65
N CYS A 129 -3.66 -14.34 -8.67
CA CYS A 129 -5.12 -14.15 -8.57
C CYS A 129 -5.91 -15.45 -8.75
N CYS A 130 -5.39 -16.38 -9.54
CA CYS A 130 -6.13 -17.54 -10.02
C CYS A 130 -5.71 -18.87 -9.38
N GLU A 131 -4.57 -18.91 -8.70
CA GLU A 131 -4.00 -20.15 -8.19
C GLU A 131 -3.50 -19.96 -6.75
N TYR A 132 -3.49 -21.06 -6.00
CA TYR A 132 -2.76 -21.10 -4.74
C TYR A 132 -1.25 -20.99 -5.03
N VAL A 133 -0.61 -20.01 -4.41
CA VAL A 133 0.84 -19.83 -4.44
C VAL A 133 1.35 -19.89 -3.01
N ASP A 134 2.25 -20.84 -2.71
CA ASP A 134 2.86 -20.97 -1.39
C ASP A 134 3.49 -19.64 -0.97
N PRO A 135 3.06 -19.00 0.13
CA PRO A 135 3.59 -17.72 0.60
C PRO A 135 5.11 -17.70 0.75
N ARG A 136 5.74 -18.84 1.06
CA ARG A 136 7.20 -18.95 1.18
C ARG A 136 7.90 -18.69 -0.15
N SER A 137 7.30 -19.12 -1.26
CA SER A 137 7.84 -18.96 -2.62
C SER A 137 7.83 -17.51 -3.11
N VAL A 138 6.95 -16.67 -2.54
CA VAL A 138 6.81 -15.25 -2.91
C VAL A 138 7.31 -14.30 -1.84
N SER A 139 8.00 -14.80 -0.81
CA SER A 139 8.55 -14.02 0.30
C SER A 139 9.40 -12.82 -0.16
N ALA A 140 10.25 -13.01 -1.18
CA ALA A 140 11.03 -11.93 -1.78
C ALA A 140 10.15 -10.87 -2.47
N LEU A 141 9.10 -11.28 -3.18
CA LEU A 141 8.17 -10.36 -3.85
C LEU A 141 7.39 -9.52 -2.84
N VAL A 142 6.97 -10.10 -1.72
CA VAL A 142 6.21 -9.42 -0.65
C VAL A 142 7.10 -8.67 0.35
N SER A 143 8.42 -8.78 0.24
CA SER A 143 9.36 -8.04 1.08
C SER A 143 9.27 -6.52 0.83
N SER A 144 9.79 -5.74 1.77
CA SER A 144 9.76 -4.27 1.70
C SER A 144 11.00 -3.67 2.33
N ARG A 145 11.45 -2.55 1.77
CA ARG A 145 12.51 -1.72 2.35
C ARG A 145 11.90 -0.73 3.33
N LEU A 146 12.26 -0.83 4.60
CA LEU A 146 11.69 0.00 5.65
C LEU A 146 12.35 1.38 5.71
N ILE A 147 11.55 2.44 5.88
CA ILE A 147 12.01 3.78 6.24
C ILE A 147 11.15 4.34 7.38
N ALA A 148 11.74 5.20 8.21
CA ALA A 148 11.03 5.97 9.22
C ALA A 148 10.70 7.36 8.67
N LEU A 149 9.44 7.79 8.73
CA LEU A 149 9.06 9.17 8.43
C LEU A 149 8.67 9.93 9.69
N ASP A 150 8.99 11.22 9.74
CA ASP A 150 8.53 12.13 10.79
C ASP A 150 7.00 12.37 10.69
N LYS A 151 6.27 12.04 11.76
CA LYS A 151 4.80 12.20 11.88
C LYS A 151 4.39 13.46 12.65
N LYS A 152 5.29 14.14 13.38
CA LYS A 152 5.02 15.30 14.26
C LYS A 152 3.66 15.27 15.01
N PRO A 153 3.59 14.70 16.24
CA PRO A 153 4.65 13.98 16.94
C PRO A 153 4.76 12.51 16.49
N GLY A 154 5.94 11.94 16.69
CA GLY A 154 6.20 10.50 16.55
C GLY A 154 6.73 10.06 15.18
N VAL A 155 6.82 8.74 15.01
CA VAL A 155 7.42 8.09 13.85
C VAL A 155 6.36 7.32 13.05
N ARG A 156 6.41 7.40 11.72
CA ARG A 156 5.59 6.58 10.83
C ARG A 156 6.47 5.56 10.10
N PRO A 157 6.32 4.24 10.36
CA PRO A 157 6.99 3.21 9.57
C PRO A 157 6.39 3.18 8.17
N ILE A 158 7.23 3.10 7.15
CA ILE A 158 6.82 2.90 5.76
C ILE A 158 7.59 1.70 5.20
N GLY A 159 6.86 0.70 4.72
CA GLY A 159 7.39 -0.39 3.93
C GLY A 159 7.34 -0.06 2.44
N ILE A 160 8.48 0.20 1.82
CA ILE A 160 8.57 0.39 0.37
C ILE A 160 8.68 -0.98 -0.27
N GLY A 161 7.54 -1.52 -0.72
CA GLY A 161 7.49 -2.78 -1.44
C GLY A 161 8.18 -2.72 -2.80
N GLU A 162 8.49 -3.89 -3.35
CA GLU A 162 9.05 -4.03 -4.69
C GLU A 162 8.22 -3.30 -5.75
N VAL A 163 8.89 -2.73 -6.75
CA VAL A 163 8.19 -2.07 -7.88
C VAL A 163 7.30 -3.08 -8.60
N ILE A 164 7.78 -4.30 -8.81
CA ILE A 164 7.00 -5.39 -9.43
C ILE A 164 5.75 -5.68 -8.60
N ARG A 165 5.88 -5.85 -7.28
CA ARG A 165 4.72 -6.06 -6.38
C ARG A 165 3.69 -4.94 -6.51
N ARG A 166 4.16 -3.68 -6.57
CA ARG A 166 3.28 -2.51 -6.69
C ARG A 166 2.58 -2.43 -8.04
N VAL A 167 3.25 -2.74 -9.15
CA VAL A 167 2.61 -2.74 -10.49
C VAL A 167 1.64 -3.91 -10.63
N ILE A 168 1.96 -5.08 -10.07
CA ILE A 168 1.03 -6.22 -9.98
C ILE A 168 -0.23 -5.79 -9.24
N GLY A 169 -0.10 -5.25 -8.02
CA GLY A 169 -1.24 -4.81 -7.22
C GLY A 169 -2.08 -3.73 -7.92
N LYS A 170 -1.44 -2.77 -8.60
CA LYS A 170 -2.15 -1.76 -9.40
C LYS A 170 -2.87 -2.34 -10.60
N SER A 171 -2.29 -3.33 -11.26
CA SER A 171 -2.91 -4.00 -12.42
C SER A 171 -4.12 -4.82 -11.99
N ILE A 172 -4.01 -5.55 -10.87
CA ILE A 172 -5.12 -6.27 -10.24
C ILE A 172 -6.24 -5.29 -9.86
N LEU A 173 -5.91 -4.23 -9.10
CA LEU A 173 -6.89 -3.21 -8.71
C LEU A 173 -7.54 -2.54 -9.92
N ASN A 174 -6.83 -2.33 -11.02
CA ASN A 174 -7.43 -1.77 -12.23
C ASN A 174 -8.53 -2.65 -12.82
N VAL A 175 -8.40 -3.98 -12.69
CA VAL A 175 -9.39 -4.95 -13.18
C VAL A 175 -10.59 -5.06 -12.23
N ILE A 176 -10.36 -5.09 -10.92
CA ILE A 176 -11.43 -5.32 -9.92
C ILE A 176 -12.00 -4.02 -9.32
N LYS A 177 -11.54 -2.85 -9.77
CA LYS A 177 -11.94 -1.55 -9.20
C LYS A 177 -13.46 -1.36 -9.20
N SER A 178 -14.12 -1.67 -10.31
CA SER A 178 -15.57 -1.55 -10.47
C SER A 178 -16.30 -2.36 -9.39
N ASP A 179 -15.88 -3.61 -9.21
CA ASP A 179 -16.53 -4.55 -8.33
C ASP A 179 -16.31 -4.15 -6.87
N ILE A 180 -15.10 -3.68 -6.54
CA ILE A 180 -14.81 -3.11 -5.22
C ILE A 180 -15.77 -1.94 -4.95
N MET A 181 -15.91 -1.01 -5.89
CA MET A 181 -16.79 0.16 -5.72
C MET A 181 -18.27 -0.23 -5.63
N GLU A 182 -18.72 -1.22 -6.40
CA GLU A 182 -20.09 -1.73 -6.38
C GLU A 182 -20.42 -2.40 -5.05
N VAL A 183 -19.56 -3.31 -4.57
CA VAL A 183 -19.77 -4.05 -3.32
C VAL A 183 -19.67 -3.14 -2.10
N THR A 184 -18.77 -2.16 -2.12
CA THR A 184 -18.61 -1.22 -1.00
C THR A 184 -19.69 -0.14 -0.96
N GLY A 185 -20.17 0.30 -2.13
CA GLY A 185 -21.20 1.32 -2.26
C GLY A 185 -20.96 2.53 -1.35
N CYS A 186 -22.01 3.03 -0.73
CA CYS A 186 -21.93 4.14 0.22
C CYS A 186 -21.42 3.74 1.61
N SER A 187 -21.26 2.44 1.89
CA SER A 187 -20.84 1.93 3.21
C SER A 187 -19.34 2.13 3.45
N GLN A 188 -18.53 2.24 2.40
CA GLN A 188 -17.09 2.51 2.50
C GLN A 188 -16.67 3.57 1.48
N LEU A 189 -16.67 4.82 1.90
CA LEU A 189 -16.38 5.96 1.04
C LEU A 189 -14.90 6.05 0.61
N CYS A 190 -13.99 5.32 1.27
CA CYS A 190 -12.57 5.26 0.89
C CYS A 190 -12.27 4.30 -0.28
N ALA A 191 -13.28 3.65 -0.88
CA ALA A 191 -13.10 2.63 -1.92
C ALA A 191 -12.91 3.18 -3.35
N GLY A 192 -12.68 4.49 -3.51
CA GLY A 192 -12.41 5.12 -4.80
C GLY A 192 -13.56 5.94 -5.38
N ILE A 193 -14.56 6.28 -4.56
CA ILE A 193 -15.65 7.19 -4.89
C ILE A 193 -15.11 8.62 -5.06
N SER A 194 -15.55 9.31 -6.11
CA SER A 194 -15.21 10.71 -6.35
C SER A 194 -15.77 11.61 -5.26
N SER A 195 -14.98 12.61 -4.83
CA SER A 195 -15.38 13.57 -3.79
C SER A 195 -15.79 12.93 -2.45
N ALA A 196 -15.25 11.76 -2.11
CA ALA A 196 -15.58 11.02 -0.88
C ALA A 196 -15.48 11.88 0.40
N CYS A 197 -14.47 12.73 0.55
CA CYS A 197 -14.33 13.58 1.74
C CYS A 197 -15.49 14.56 1.93
N GLU A 198 -15.98 15.15 0.83
CA GLU A 198 -17.13 16.06 0.84
C GLU A 198 -18.41 15.28 1.11
N ALA A 199 -18.58 14.12 0.46
CA ALA A 199 -19.71 13.23 0.68
C ALA A 199 -19.83 12.79 2.15
N VAL A 200 -18.70 12.43 2.80
CA VAL A 200 -18.66 12.12 4.25
C VAL A 200 -19.17 13.30 5.06
N ALA A 201 -18.66 14.50 4.82
CA ALA A 201 -19.02 15.68 5.60
C ALA A 201 -20.52 16.01 5.49
N HIS A 202 -21.10 15.92 4.29
CA HIS A 202 -22.52 16.13 4.07
C HIS A 202 -23.39 15.03 4.68
N ALA A 203 -23.02 13.75 4.49
CA ALA A 203 -23.78 12.63 5.05
C ALA A 203 -23.80 12.68 6.59
N VAL A 204 -22.66 12.99 7.21
CA VAL A 204 -22.54 13.15 8.66
C VAL A 204 -23.41 14.31 9.15
N ARG A 205 -23.41 15.45 8.44
CA ARG A 205 -24.26 16.60 8.78
C ARG A 205 -25.75 16.27 8.68
N GLU A 206 -26.19 15.63 7.59
CA GLU A 206 -27.58 15.26 7.37
C GLU A 206 -28.09 14.29 8.45
N VAL A 207 -27.29 13.27 8.80
CA VAL A 207 -27.65 12.33 9.88
C VAL A 207 -27.79 13.06 11.21
N TYR A 208 -26.92 14.03 11.51
CA TYR A 208 -26.98 14.79 12.75
C TYR A 208 -28.17 15.72 12.87
N ASP A 209 -28.57 16.33 11.76
CA ASP A 209 -29.72 17.25 11.73
C ASP A 209 -31.06 16.47 11.78
N SER A 210 -31.04 15.14 11.74
CA SER A 210 -32.23 14.30 11.88
C SER A 210 -32.69 14.19 13.34
N ASP A 211 -34.01 14.21 13.57
CA ASP A 211 -34.62 14.19 14.91
C ASP A 211 -34.22 12.98 15.78
N GLY A 212 -33.69 11.91 15.16
CA GLY A 212 -33.28 10.68 15.84
C GLY A 212 -31.79 10.62 16.24
N ALA A 213 -30.98 11.62 15.88
CA ALA A 213 -29.56 11.62 16.19
C ALA A 213 -29.25 12.38 17.49
N GLU A 214 -28.79 11.64 18.51
CA GLU A 214 -28.43 12.23 19.81
C GLU A 214 -26.95 12.65 19.90
N GLY A 215 -26.09 12.19 18.97
CA GLY A 215 -24.67 12.51 18.96
C GLY A 215 -23.84 11.68 17.97
N PHE A 216 -22.51 11.84 18.04
CA PHE A 216 -21.55 11.13 17.19
C PHE A 216 -20.59 10.27 17.99
N LEU A 217 -20.25 9.10 17.43
CA LEU A 217 -19.15 8.27 17.90
C LEU A 217 -18.01 8.32 16.87
N LEU A 218 -16.88 8.89 17.27
CA LEU A 218 -15.65 8.91 16.48
C LEU A 218 -14.76 7.74 16.91
N VAL A 219 -14.39 6.89 15.95
CA VAL A 219 -13.55 5.71 16.19
C VAL A 219 -12.31 5.80 15.31
N ASP A 220 -11.14 5.58 15.89
CA ASP A 220 -9.87 5.44 15.17
C ASP A 220 -9.10 4.22 15.68
N ALA A 221 -8.35 3.58 14.79
CA ALA A 221 -7.58 2.39 15.10
C ALA A 221 -6.11 2.75 15.36
N THR A 222 -5.66 2.56 16.60
CA THR A 222 -4.26 2.77 16.98
C THR A 222 -3.35 1.79 16.24
N ASN A 223 -2.40 2.33 15.47
CA ASN A 223 -1.38 1.55 14.77
C ASN A 223 -1.95 0.49 13.79
N ALA A 224 -3.13 0.77 13.24
CA ALA A 224 -3.97 -0.18 12.48
C ALA A 224 -3.20 -1.12 11.55
N PHE A 225 -2.39 -0.59 10.63
CA PHE A 225 -1.67 -1.39 9.63
C PHE A 225 -0.64 -2.36 10.21
N ASN A 226 0.02 -2.00 11.31
CA ASN A 226 1.08 -2.83 11.90
C ASN A 226 0.53 -3.81 12.94
N SER A 227 -0.66 -3.51 13.49
CA SER A 227 -1.34 -4.35 14.47
C SER A 227 -2.25 -5.41 13.84
N LEU A 228 -2.30 -5.51 12.51
CA LEU A 228 -2.96 -6.63 11.84
C LEU A 228 -2.23 -7.94 12.18
N ASN A 229 -2.98 -8.94 12.65
CA ASN A 229 -2.42 -10.24 12.96
C ASN A 229 -1.90 -10.92 11.68
N ARG A 230 -0.68 -11.47 11.74
CA ARG A 230 0.06 -11.99 10.58
C ARG A 230 0.01 -13.51 10.51
#